data_AF-A0A1W2LNX2-F1
#
_entry.id   AF-A0A1W2LNX2-F1
#
_cell.length_a   1.000
_cell.length_b   1.000
_cell.length_c   1.000
_cell.angle_alpha   90.00
_cell.angle_beta   90.00
_cell.angle_gamma   90.00
#
_symmetry.space_group_name_H-M   'P 1'
#
loop_
_entity.id
_entity.type
_entity.pdbx_description
1 polymer ?
#
loop_
_entity_poly.entity_id
_entity_poly.type
_entity_poly.pdbx_seq_one_letter_code
_entity_poly.pdbx_strand_id
1 'polypeptide(L)'
;MRIRFLLPMLALVAGLGTAVATPAAADPGPVTAGDVSVADACYSWGRTLSEGASGEDVRQLQIRVAGYPGYGGVLALDGQFGAGTKAAVTRFQQAYGLGADGIAGPATFSKLYALQDDDCTPVNFTYAELNRCNSDWSGGNVPPATAKANALVSMWKLQAMRHAMGDRPIDVNGGFRSVACNNAVGGATNSRHLYGDAVDLGAGSQGFCGLAKQARNHGFAEILGPGYPGHNDHTHVAHRSTRFWSASSCGI
;
A
#
# COMPACT_ATOMS: atom_id res chain seq x y z
N MET A 1 68.60 -69.52 2.60
CA MET A 1 67.94 -70.53 1.73
C MET A 1 66.45 -70.41 2.01
N ARG A 2 65.59 -69.82 1.17
CA ARG A 2 65.51 -69.77 -0.29
C ARG A 2 65.19 -68.35 -0.79
N ILE A 3 65.86 -68.00 -1.88
CA ILE A 3 65.59 -66.86 -2.75
C ILE A 3 64.36 -67.20 -3.61
N ARG A 4 63.42 -66.27 -3.76
CA ARG A 4 62.51 -66.24 -4.91
C ARG A 4 62.30 -64.80 -5.37
N PHE A 5 62.88 -64.51 -6.54
CA PHE A 5 62.61 -63.37 -7.40
C PHE A 5 61.17 -63.41 -7.90
N LEU A 6 60.52 -62.24 -7.96
CA LEU A 6 59.40 -61.98 -8.85
C LEU A 6 59.59 -60.56 -9.43
N LEU A 7 59.74 -60.52 -10.76
CA LEU A 7 59.85 -59.33 -11.60
C LEU A 7 58.43 -58.77 -11.93
N PRO A 8 58.32 -57.59 -12.57
CA PRO A 8 57.39 -56.53 -12.21
C PRO A 8 56.04 -56.61 -12.92
N MET A 9 55.03 -55.94 -12.35
CA MET A 9 53.81 -55.59 -13.07
C MET A 9 53.67 -54.06 -13.05
N LEU A 10 53.99 -53.44 -14.18
CA LEU A 10 53.78 -52.03 -14.46
C LEU A 10 52.27 -51.81 -14.64
N ALA A 11 51.60 -51.33 -13.60
CA ALA A 11 50.19 -50.94 -13.69
C ALA A 11 50.09 -49.51 -14.25
N LEU A 12 49.58 -49.41 -15.47
CA LEU A 12 49.21 -48.15 -16.12
C LEU A 12 48.00 -47.56 -15.37
N VAL A 13 48.23 -46.55 -14.52
CA VAL A 13 47.14 -45.78 -13.89
C VAL A 13 46.64 -44.77 -14.92
N ALA A 14 45.57 -45.13 -15.64
CA ALA A 14 44.80 -44.19 -16.42
C ALA A 14 44.06 -43.24 -15.47
N GLY A 15 44.48 -41.99 -15.41
CA GLY A 15 43.80 -40.95 -14.66
C GLY A 15 42.43 -40.65 -15.27
N LEU A 16 41.35 -41.06 -14.58
CA LEU A 16 40.04 -40.49 -14.82
C LEU A 16 39.99 -39.12 -14.13
N GLY A 17 40.30 -38.08 -14.90
CA GLY A 17 39.95 -36.71 -14.53
C GLY A 17 38.44 -36.57 -14.53
N THR A 18 37.83 -36.53 -13.34
CA THR A 18 36.44 -36.13 -13.20
C THR A 18 36.33 -34.63 -13.48
N ALA A 19 35.94 -34.29 -14.70
CA ALA A 19 35.53 -32.93 -15.03
C ALA A 19 34.28 -32.60 -14.21
N VAL A 20 34.42 -31.71 -13.22
CA VAL A 20 33.29 -31.11 -12.52
C VAL A 20 32.65 -30.12 -13.49
N ALA A 21 31.55 -30.53 -14.12
CA ALA A 21 30.74 -29.62 -14.92
C ALA A 21 30.11 -28.57 -13.99
N THR A 22 30.56 -27.33 -14.12
CA THR A 22 29.84 -26.17 -13.57
C THR A 22 28.45 -26.11 -14.21
N PRO A 23 27.36 -25.98 -13.44
CA PRO A 23 26.06 -25.74 -14.06
C PRO A 23 26.11 -24.37 -14.74
N ALA A 24 25.97 -24.37 -16.07
CA ALA A 24 25.75 -23.15 -16.82
C ALA A 24 24.44 -22.52 -16.31
N ALA A 25 24.50 -21.25 -15.95
CA ALA A 25 23.30 -20.48 -15.67
C ALA A 25 22.39 -20.57 -16.90
N ALA A 26 21.17 -21.06 -16.70
CA ALA A 26 20.16 -21.06 -17.75
C ALA A 26 19.91 -19.60 -18.14
N ASP A 27 20.23 -19.29 -19.40
CA ASP A 27 19.90 -18.02 -20.03
C ASP A 27 18.37 -17.87 -20.00
N PRO A 28 17.79 -16.86 -19.35
CA PRO A 28 16.36 -16.63 -19.47
C PRO A 28 16.14 -16.19 -20.92
N GLY A 29 15.56 -17.11 -21.71
CA GLY A 29 15.21 -16.85 -23.10
C GLY A 29 14.40 -15.56 -23.26
N PRO A 30 14.36 -14.99 -24.47
CA PRO A 30 13.68 -13.73 -24.71
C PRO A 30 12.22 -13.86 -24.30
N VAL A 31 11.84 -13.13 -23.25
CA VAL A 31 10.44 -12.97 -22.87
C VAL A 31 9.73 -12.31 -24.04
N THR A 32 8.86 -13.07 -24.70
CA THR A 32 7.99 -12.56 -25.75
C THR A 32 7.16 -11.41 -25.18
N ALA A 33 7.27 -10.24 -25.80
CA ALA A 33 6.49 -9.03 -25.51
C ALA A 33 5.01 -9.23 -25.91
N GLY A 34 4.32 -10.14 -25.22
CA GLY A 34 2.95 -10.57 -25.52
C GLY A 34 1.89 -10.16 -24.49
N ASP A 35 2.28 -9.75 -23.27
CA ASP A 35 1.33 -9.49 -22.17
C ASP A 35 1.30 -8.03 -21.68
N VAL A 36 1.72 -7.07 -22.52
CA VAL A 36 1.76 -5.64 -22.15
C VAL A 36 0.48 -4.88 -22.55
N SER A 37 -0.67 -5.53 -22.58
CA SER A 37 -1.94 -4.93 -23.03
C SER A 37 -3.05 -4.92 -21.99
N VAL A 38 -2.73 -4.56 -20.75
CA VAL A 38 -3.71 -3.85 -19.92
C VAL A 38 -3.15 -2.47 -19.62
N ALA A 39 -3.39 -1.53 -20.55
CA ALA A 39 -3.53 -0.15 -20.11
C ALA A 39 -4.66 -0.17 -19.08
N ASP A 40 -4.32 0.05 -17.81
CA ASP A 40 -5.29 0.18 -16.74
C ASP A 40 -6.30 1.28 -17.11
N ALA A 41 -7.60 1.01 -16.93
CA ALA A 41 -8.68 1.89 -17.37
C ALA A 41 -8.66 3.24 -16.64
N CYS A 42 -8.08 3.29 -15.44
CA CYS A 42 -7.94 4.53 -14.68
C CYS A 42 -6.66 5.30 -15.06
N TYR A 43 -5.48 4.70 -14.90
CA TYR A 43 -4.20 5.38 -15.08
C TYR A 43 -3.07 4.40 -15.36
N SER A 44 -2.27 4.69 -16.40
CA SER A 44 -1.08 3.93 -16.75
C SER A 44 0.19 4.80 -16.73
N TRP A 45 1.26 4.29 -16.14
CA TRP A 45 2.57 4.93 -16.11
C TRP A 45 3.36 4.62 -17.39
N GLY A 46 3.74 5.66 -18.12
CA GLY A 46 4.51 5.54 -19.37
C GLY A 46 6.04 5.53 -19.20
N ARG A 47 6.56 5.70 -17.97
CA ARG A 47 8.00 5.74 -17.69
C ARG A 47 8.32 5.27 -16.27
N THR A 48 9.55 4.83 -16.05
CA THR A 48 10.12 4.60 -14.72
C THR A 48 10.24 5.92 -13.94
N LEU A 49 9.86 5.91 -12.66
CA LEU A 49 9.96 7.06 -11.77
C LEU A 49 10.97 6.79 -10.65
N SER A 50 11.83 7.77 -10.39
CA SER A 50 12.84 7.74 -9.32
C SER A 50 13.09 9.17 -8.79
N GLU A 51 13.94 9.31 -7.78
CA GLU A 51 14.23 10.62 -7.17
C GLU A 51 14.59 11.70 -8.20
N GLY A 52 14.02 12.89 -8.01
CA GLY A 52 14.16 14.02 -8.93
C GLY A 52 13.12 14.07 -10.06
N ALA A 53 12.37 12.97 -10.30
CA ALA A 53 11.22 13.02 -11.18
C ALA A 53 10.13 13.96 -10.61
N SER A 54 9.39 14.61 -11.49
CA SER A 54 8.24 15.42 -11.12
C SER A 54 7.12 15.30 -12.16
N GLY A 55 5.91 15.66 -11.76
CA GLY A 55 4.74 15.70 -12.63
C GLY A 55 3.54 14.93 -12.09
N GLU A 56 2.52 14.86 -12.94
CA GLU A 56 1.25 14.21 -12.63
C GLU A 56 1.41 12.70 -12.39
N ASP A 57 2.30 12.03 -13.13
CA ASP A 57 2.64 10.61 -12.95
C ASP A 57 3.24 10.31 -11.57
N VAL A 58 4.06 11.23 -11.04
CA VAL A 58 4.57 11.17 -9.67
C VAL A 58 3.45 11.37 -8.67
N ARG A 59 2.56 12.34 -8.88
CA ARG A 59 1.42 12.57 -7.97
C ARG A 59 0.49 11.35 -7.92
N GLN A 60 0.23 10.74 -9.08
CA GLN A 60 -0.55 9.52 -9.20
C GLN A 60 0.14 8.36 -8.46
N LEU A 61 1.46 8.22 -8.55
CA LEU A 61 2.22 7.23 -7.77
C LEU A 61 2.09 7.51 -6.26
N GLN A 62 2.27 8.76 -5.82
CA GLN A 62 2.17 9.16 -4.42
C GLN A 62 0.80 8.81 -3.82
N ILE A 63 -0.30 8.94 -4.58
CA ILE A 63 -1.64 8.49 -4.13
C ILE A 63 -1.63 6.99 -3.82
N ARG A 64 -1.09 6.16 -4.71
CA ARG A 64 -1.09 4.70 -4.56
C ARG A 64 -0.23 4.24 -3.39
N VAL A 65 0.86 4.94 -3.13
CA VAL A 65 1.78 4.63 -2.01
C VAL A 65 1.53 5.47 -0.76
N ALA A 66 0.42 6.22 -0.68
CA ALA A 66 0.09 7.09 0.45
C ALA A 66 -0.08 6.34 1.78
N GLY A 67 -0.33 5.02 1.72
CA GLY A 67 -0.40 4.12 2.86
C GLY A 67 0.95 3.61 3.39
N TYR A 68 2.08 4.03 2.81
CA TYR A 68 3.41 3.58 3.21
C TYR A 68 4.36 4.70 3.73
N PRO A 69 3.89 5.72 4.47
CA PRO A 69 4.77 6.78 4.95
C PRO A 69 5.63 6.35 6.15
N GLY A 70 5.32 5.20 6.77
CA GLY A 70 5.92 4.76 8.03
C GLY A 70 5.19 5.32 9.26
N TYR A 71 5.62 4.88 10.44
CA TYR A 71 4.99 5.26 11.72
C TYR A 71 4.94 6.79 11.91
N GLY A 72 3.74 7.34 12.07
CA GLY A 72 3.49 8.76 12.28
C GLY A 72 3.78 9.65 11.06
N GLY A 73 4.23 9.09 9.94
CA GLY A 73 4.50 9.82 8.71
C GLY A 73 3.21 10.13 7.95
N VAL A 74 3.26 11.16 7.10
CA VAL A 74 2.23 11.44 6.10
C VAL A 74 2.96 11.81 4.81
N LEU A 75 2.64 11.13 3.71
CA LEU A 75 3.27 11.41 2.42
C LEU A 75 2.64 12.65 1.78
N ALA A 76 3.48 13.58 1.31
CA ALA A 76 3.04 14.71 0.51
C ALA A 76 2.64 14.23 -0.90
N LEU A 77 1.54 14.77 -1.43
CA LEU A 77 1.03 14.47 -2.76
C LEU A 77 1.28 15.66 -3.71
N ASP A 78 2.53 16.11 -3.77
CA ASP A 78 2.98 17.33 -4.42
C ASP A 78 3.47 17.12 -5.87
N GLY A 79 3.47 15.89 -6.35
CA GLY A 79 4.01 15.53 -7.66
C GLY A 79 5.54 15.64 -7.73
N GLN A 80 6.24 15.67 -6.60
CA GLN A 80 7.70 15.68 -6.53
C GLN A 80 8.23 14.35 -5.96
N PHE A 81 9.08 13.68 -6.72
CA PHE A 81 9.69 12.44 -6.28
C PHE A 81 10.92 12.77 -5.42
N GLY A 82 10.67 13.16 -4.17
CA GLY A 82 11.70 13.34 -3.16
C GLY A 82 11.96 12.09 -2.31
N ALA A 83 12.78 12.25 -1.27
CA ALA A 83 13.13 11.18 -0.34
C ALA A 83 11.91 10.52 0.35
N GLY A 84 10.87 11.30 0.64
CA GLY A 84 9.62 10.78 1.19
C GLY A 84 8.92 9.80 0.24
N THR A 85 8.81 10.17 -1.05
CA THR A 85 8.25 9.32 -2.10
C THR A 85 9.09 8.05 -2.30
N LYS A 86 10.42 8.17 -2.36
CA LYS A 86 11.32 7.01 -2.44
C LYS A 86 11.11 6.04 -1.28
N ALA A 87 11.05 6.55 -0.07
CA ALA A 87 10.87 5.74 1.13
C ALA A 87 9.49 5.05 1.16
N ALA A 88 8.45 5.69 0.62
CA ALA A 88 7.12 5.08 0.48
C ALA A 88 7.12 3.97 -0.59
N VAL A 89 7.73 4.21 -1.76
CA VAL A 89 7.89 3.20 -2.81
C VAL A 89 8.67 1.99 -2.30
N THR A 90 9.78 2.22 -1.57
CA THR A 90 10.59 1.15 -0.98
C THR A 90 9.75 0.27 -0.03
N ARG A 91 8.93 0.88 0.83
CA ARG A 91 8.06 0.15 1.77
C ARG A 91 6.93 -0.60 1.06
N PHE A 92 6.36 -0.02 0.01
CA PHE A 92 5.39 -0.71 -0.84
C PHE A 92 6.02 -1.96 -1.48
N GLN A 93 7.21 -1.82 -2.06
CA GLN A 93 7.94 -2.92 -2.66
C GLN A 93 8.23 -4.02 -1.64
N GLN A 94 8.71 -3.66 -0.43
CA GLN A 94 8.92 -4.61 0.67
C GLN A 94 7.63 -5.35 1.07
N ALA A 95 6.53 -4.63 1.20
CA ALA A 95 5.25 -5.22 1.60
C ALA A 95 4.77 -6.30 0.63
N TYR A 96 5.02 -6.10 -0.67
CA TYR A 96 4.60 -7.03 -1.72
C TYR A 96 5.71 -7.95 -2.23
N GLY A 97 6.85 -8.04 -1.55
CA GLY A 97 7.94 -8.96 -1.90
C GLY A 97 8.64 -8.62 -3.22
N LEU A 98 8.63 -7.36 -3.64
CA LEU A 98 9.35 -6.88 -4.81
C LEU A 98 10.80 -6.50 -4.47
N GLY A 99 11.63 -6.27 -5.50
CA GLY A 99 12.93 -5.62 -5.32
C GLY A 99 12.75 -4.22 -4.72
N ALA A 100 13.23 -4.00 -3.50
CA ALA A 100 13.00 -2.80 -2.71
C ALA A 100 14.06 -1.71 -2.94
N ASP A 101 14.18 -1.24 -4.18
CA ASP A 101 15.15 -0.23 -4.62
C ASP A 101 14.66 1.22 -4.51
N GLY A 102 13.36 1.42 -4.24
CA GLY A 102 12.73 2.73 -4.19
C GLY A 102 12.52 3.38 -5.56
N ILE A 103 12.67 2.61 -6.65
CA ILE A 103 12.43 3.02 -8.03
C ILE A 103 11.11 2.40 -8.51
N ALA A 104 10.17 3.23 -8.93
CA ALA A 104 8.92 2.74 -9.51
C ALA A 104 9.14 2.40 -10.99
N GLY A 105 9.52 1.15 -11.25
CA GLY A 105 9.64 0.56 -12.58
C GLY A 105 8.52 -0.44 -12.91
N PRO A 106 8.65 -1.22 -14.00
CA PRO A 106 7.59 -2.12 -14.49
C PRO A 106 7.01 -3.09 -13.44
N ALA A 107 7.85 -3.69 -12.60
CA ALA A 107 7.39 -4.59 -11.54
C ALA A 107 6.56 -3.87 -10.47
N THR A 108 6.92 -2.62 -10.14
CA THR A 108 6.16 -1.79 -9.19
C THR A 108 4.80 -1.43 -9.79
N PHE A 109 4.77 -0.98 -11.05
CA PHE A 109 3.52 -0.62 -11.72
C PHE A 109 2.60 -1.82 -11.95
N SER A 110 3.14 -2.97 -12.38
CA SER A 110 2.37 -4.21 -12.51
C SER A 110 1.66 -4.57 -11.20
N LYS A 111 2.33 -4.42 -10.06
CA LYS A 111 1.71 -4.66 -8.76
C LYS A 111 0.65 -3.61 -8.41
N LEU A 112 0.86 -2.34 -8.77
CA LEU A 112 -0.16 -1.29 -8.58
C LEU A 112 -1.41 -1.54 -9.42
N TYR A 113 -1.26 -1.94 -10.68
CA TYR A 113 -2.39 -2.28 -11.56
C TYR A 113 -3.20 -3.47 -11.00
N ALA A 114 -2.53 -4.49 -10.46
CA ALA A 114 -3.20 -5.62 -9.82
C ALA A 114 -3.98 -5.25 -8.53
N LEU A 115 -3.76 -4.04 -7.99
CA LEU A 115 -4.43 -3.52 -6.81
C LEU A 115 -5.44 -2.42 -7.15
N GLN A 116 -5.55 -2.02 -8.41
CA GLN A 116 -6.37 -0.90 -8.87
C GLN A 116 -7.59 -1.41 -9.64
N ASP A 117 -8.75 -0.82 -9.36
CA ASP A 117 -9.98 -0.97 -10.14
C ASP A 117 -10.12 0.12 -11.20
N ASP A 118 -11.06 -0.08 -12.13
CA ASP A 118 -11.29 0.78 -13.30
C ASP A 118 -11.57 2.25 -12.94
N ASP A 119 -12.09 2.53 -11.75
CA ASP A 119 -12.42 3.87 -11.27
C ASP A 119 -11.33 4.50 -10.38
N CYS A 120 -10.11 3.95 -10.45
CA CYS A 120 -8.92 4.29 -9.69
C CYS A 120 -8.91 3.86 -8.22
N THR A 121 -10.01 3.35 -7.70
CA THR A 121 -10.06 2.85 -6.32
C THR A 121 -9.20 1.59 -6.17
N PRO A 122 -8.74 1.25 -4.97
CA PRO A 122 -8.11 -0.03 -4.76
C PRO A 122 -9.14 -1.15 -4.70
N VAL A 123 -8.79 -2.34 -5.17
CA VAL A 123 -9.66 -3.53 -5.38
C VAL A 123 -10.48 -4.04 -4.17
N ASN A 124 -10.30 -3.47 -2.97
CA ASN A 124 -11.07 -3.85 -1.78
C ASN A 124 -11.85 -2.69 -1.15
N PHE A 125 -11.86 -1.51 -1.76
CA PHE A 125 -12.57 -0.35 -1.24
C PHE A 125 -13.25 0.44 -2.37
N THR A 126 -14.47 0.92 -2.13
CA THR A 126 -15.29 1.56 -3.18
C THR A 126 -15.77 2.96 -2.77
N TYR A 127 -16.06 3.82 -3.74
CA TYR A 127 -16.70 5.11 -3.44
C TYR A 127 -18.06 4.95 -2.75
N ALA A 128 -18.84 3.92 -3.08
CA ALA A 128 -20.17 3.72 -2.51
C ALA A 128 -20.11 3.38 -1.01
N GLU A 129 -19.13 2.57 -0.58
CA GLU A 129 -19.00 2.24 0.84
C GLU A 129 -18.51 3.44 1.67
N LEU A 130 -17.68 4.31 1.07
CA LEU A 130 -17.17 5.54 1.68
C LEU A 130 -18.20 6.68 1.62
N ASN A 131 -19.31 6.56 0.88
CA ASN A 131 -20.38 7.54 0.89
C ASN A 131 -21.75 6.86 1.05
N ARG A 132 -22.17 6.73 2.31
CA ARG A 132 -23.53 6.29 2.70
C ARG A 132 -24.50 7.44 2.96
N CYS A 133 -24.06 8.67 2.71
CA CYS A 133 -24.84 9.89 2.97
C CYS A 133 -25.71 10.27 1.76
N ASN A 134 -25.13 10.24 0.57
CA ASN A 134 -25.79 10.54 -0.70
C ASN A 134 -25.02 9.86 -1.86
N SER A 135 -25.44 10.08 -3.10
CA SER A 135 -24.80 9.47 -4.29
C SER A 135 -23.94 10.44 -5.11
N ASP A 136 -23.95 11.73 -4.78
CA ASP A 136 -23.35 12.80 -5.59
C ASP A 136 -22.17 13.51 -4.90
N TRP A 137 -21.87 13.16 -3.64
CA TRP A 137 -20.80 13.76 -2.83
C TRP A 137 -20.99 15.25 -2.56
N SER A 138 -22.22 15.77 -2.72
CA SER A 138 -22.53 17.18 -2.49
C SER A 138 -22.81 17.49 -1.02
N GLY A 139 -22.76 18.78 -0.69
CA GLY A 139 -23.11 19.30 0.63
C GLY A 139 -22.01 19.17 1.70
N GLY A 140 -20.79 18.79 1.34
CA GLY A 140 -19.61 18.86 2.22
C GLY A 140 -19.01 20.26 2.29
N ASN A 141 -17.87 20.39 2.97
CA ASN A 141 -17.11 21.64 3.12
C ASN A 141 -16.12 21.89 1.96
N VAL A 142 -16.10 21.00 0.97
CA VAL A 142 -15.29 21.11 -0.26
C VAL A 142 -16.13 20.65 -1.45
N PRO A 143 -15.77 21.02 -2.69
CA PRO A 143 -16.45 20.55 -3.89
C PRO A 143 -16.47 19.00 -3.96
N PRO A 144 -17.51 18.39 -4.59
CA PRO A 144 -17.62 16.94 -4.71
C PRO A 144 -16.38 16.24 -5.26
N ALA A 145 -15.75 16.83 -6.28
CA ALA A 145 -14.52 16.30 -6.87
C ALA A 145 -13.35 16.26 -5.87
N THR A 146 -13.21 17.29 -5.02
CA THR A 146 -12.20 17.33 -3.96
C THR A 146 -12.50 16.30 -2.87
N ALA A 147 -13.76 16.16 -2.47
CA ALA A 147 -14.16 15.14 -1.50
C ALA A 147 -13.87 13.72 -2.01
N LYS A 148 -14.15 13.43 -3.29
CA LYS A 148 -13.80 12.16 -3.93
C LYS A 148 -12.29 11.95 -3.99
N ALA A 149 -11.50 12.96 -4.37
CA ALA A 149 -10.05 12.85 -4.40
C ALA A 149 -9.45 12.57 -3.01
N ASN A 150 -10.00 13.20 -1.97
CA ASN A 150 -9.64 12.97 -0.58
C ASN A 150 -9.99 11.54 -0.11
N ALA A 151 -11.16 11.04 -0.50
CA ALA A 151 -11.58 9.67 -0.22
C ALA A 151 -10.70 8.65 -0.94
N LEU A 152 -10.31 8.92 -2.18
CA LEU A 152 -9.40 8.06 -2.96
C LEU A 152 -8.09 7.83 -2.22
N VAL A 153 -7.48 8.90 -1.70
CA VAL A 153 -6.25 8.79 -0.89
C VAL A 153 -6.50 7.95 0.37
N SER A 154 -7.64 8.12 1.01
CA SER A 154 -8.01 7.35 2.21
C SER A 154 -8.17 5.86 1.88
N MET A 155 -8.80 5.51 0.75
CA MET A 155 -8.93 4.13 0.30
C MET A 155 -7.56 3.48 0.02
N TRP A 156 -6.63 4.18 -0.65
CA TRP A 156 -5.27 3.64 -0.88
C TRP A 156 -4.48 3.45 0.43
N LYS A 157 -4.71 4.29 1.45
CA LYS A 157 -4.18 4.06 2.81
C LYS A 157 -4.81 2.83 3.46
N LEU A 158 -6.12 2.66 3.34
CA LEU A 158 -6.83 1.49 3.86
C LEU A 158 -6.41 0.19 3.15
N GLN A 159 -6.12 0.22 1.84
CA GLN A 159 -5.58 -0.92 1.11
C GLN A 159 -4.22 -1.37 1.66
N ALA A 160 -3.32 -0.43 1.92
CA ALA A 160 -2.03 -0.73 2.56
C ALA A 160 -2.23 -1.31 3.97
N MET A 161 -3.15 -0.74 4.75
CA MET A 161 -3.48 -1.20 6.09
C MET A 161 -4.10 -2.61 6.08
N ARG A 162 -5.05 -2.89 5.19
CA ARG A 162 -5.68 -4.19 4.98
C ARG A 162 -4.63 -5.27 4.73
N HIS A 163 -3.71 -5.01 3.81
CA HIS A 163 -2.63 -5.93 3.48
C HIS A 163 -1.72 -6.19 4.70
N ALA A 164 -1.29 -5.13 5.39
CA ALA A 164 -0.47 -5.24 6.59
C ALA A 164 -1.16 -5.98 7.76
N MET A 165 -2.50 -6.09 7.75
CA MET A 165 -3.29 -6.82 8.75
C MET A 165 -3.63 -8.26 8.34
N GLY A 166 -2.94 -8.78 7.33
CA GLY A 166 -3.06 -10.17 6.87
C GLY A 166 -4.17 -10.39 5.86
N ASP A 167 -4.41 -9.40 4.99
CA ASP A 167 -5.36 -9.48 3.86
C ASP A 167 -6.81 -9.83 4.25
N ARG A 168 -7.19 -9.55 5.50
CA ARG A 168 -8.57 -9.70 5.98
C ARG A 168 -9.39 -8.45 5.66
N PRO A 169 -10.69 -8.57 5.33
CA PRO A 169 -11.57 -7.42 5.09
C PRO A 169 -11.55 -6.44 6.27
N ILE A 170 -11.53 -5.13 5.97
CA ILE A 170 -11.72 -4.06 6.95
C ILE A 170 -13.13 -3.53 6.73
N ASP A 171 -13.96 -3.58 7.76
CA ASP A 171 -15.33 -3.07 7.68
C ASP A 171 -15.34 -1.54 7.69
N VAL A 172 -15.94 -0.93 6.67
CA VAL A 172 -16.20 0.52 6.62
C VAL A 172 -17.63 0.78 7.07
N ASN A 173 -17.82 1.59 8.12
CA ASN A 173 -19.13 1.99 8.63
C ASN A 173 -19.63 3.27 7.97
N GLY A 174 -18.71 4.16 7.57
CA GLY A 174 -19.02 5.38 6.82
C GLY A 174 -17.78 6.19 6.50
N GLY A 175 -17.90 7.11 5.55
CA GLY A 175 -16.83 8.03 5.14
C GLY A 175 -17.36 9.45 4.97
N PHE A 176 -17.50 9.93 3.74
CA PHE A 176 -18.07 11.24 3.44
C PHE A 176 -19.41 11.48 4.14
N ARG A 177 -19.54 12.66 4.74
CA ARG A 177 -20.81 13.21 5.25
C ARG A 177 -21.00 14.60 4.68
N SER A 178 -22.17 14.88 4.12
CA SER A 178 -22.61 16.27 3.92
C SER A 178 -22.82 16.95 5.28
N VAL A 179 -22.93 18.28 5.31
CA VAL A 179 -23.29 19.04 6.52
C VAL A 179 -24.60 18.52 7.11
N ALA A 180 -25.60 18.20 6.28
CA ALA A 180 -26.87 17.64 6.74
C ALA A 180 -26.70 16.26 7.41
N CYS A 181 -25.96 15.34 6.77
CA CYS A 181 -25.68 14.02 7.34
C CYS A 181 -24.84 14.11 8.62
N ASN A 182 -23.85 15.01 8.66
CA ASN A 182 -23.01 15.22 9.84
C ASN A 182 -23.83 15.77 11.01
N ASN A 183 -24.73 16.73 10.77
CA ASN A 183 -25.62 17.25 11.80
C ASN A 183 -26.62 16.19 12.31
N ALA A 184 -27.13 15.33 11.42
CA ALA A 184 -28.07 14.27 11.78
C ALA A 184 -27.48 13.26 12.77
N VAL A 185 -26.15 13.05 12.75
CA VAL A 185 -25.43 12.19 13.70
C VAL A 185 -24.82 12.96 14.88
N GLY A 186 -25.10 14.26 15.02
CA GLY A 186 -24.51 15.10 16.05
C GLY A 186 -23.00 15.31 15.90
N GLY A 187 -22.48 15.20 14.67
CA GLY A 187 -21.06 15.34 14.37
C GLY A 187 -20.52 16.76 14.61
N ALA A 188 -19.23 16.87 14.90
CA ALA A 188 -18.57 18.15 15.11
C ALA A 188 -18.57 19.01 13.83
N THR A 189 -18.59 20.34 13.99
CA THR A 189 -18.58 21.30 12.87
C THR A 189 -17.26 21.31 12.09
N ASN A 190 -16.16 20.93 12.74
CA ASN A 190 -14.83 20.77 12.13
C ASN A 190 -14.52 19.31 11.73
N SER A 191 -15.53 18.46 11.64
CA SER A 191 -15.43 17.04 11.27
C SER A 191 -14.75 16.85 9.91
N ARG A 192 -13.77 15.95 9.87
CA ARG A 192 -13.03 15.58 8.65
C ARG A 192 -13.90 14.80 7.63
N HIS A 193 -15.01 14.23 8.07
CA HIS A 193 -15.99 13.60 7.16
C HIS A 193 -16.59 14.59 6.16
N LEU A 194 -16.69 15.88 6.52
CA LEU A 194 -17.17 16.95 5.64
C LEU A 194 -16.22 17.24 4.46
N TYR A 195 -14.98 16.75 4.54
CA TYR A 195 -13.93 16.95 3.56
C TYR A 195 -13.66 15.69 2.72
N GLY A 196 -14.30 14.56 3.05
CA GLY A 196 -14.10 13.27 2.38
C GLY A 196 -12.81 12.55 2.75
N ASP A 197 -12.06 13.00 3.77
CA ASP A 197 -10.79 12.37 4.19
C ASP A 197 -10.84 11.69 5.56
N ALA A 198 -12.05 11.35 6.03
CA ALA A 198 -12.28 10.56 7.23
C ALA A 198 -13.08 9.29 6.92
N VAL A 199 -12.78 8.23 7.66
CA VAL A 199 -13.46 6.94 7.57
C VAL A 199 -13.68 6.38 8.97
N ASP A 200 -14.90 5.95 9.26
CA ASP A 200 -15.27 5.23 10.47
C ASP A 200 -15.22 3.73 10.18
N LEU A 201 -14.41 2.99 10.94
CA LEU A 201 -14.15 1.57 10.75
C LEU A 201 -14.90 0.72 11.78
N GLY A 202 -15.55 -0.34 11.32
CA GLY A 202 -16.13 -1.38 12.16
C GLY A 202 -15.06 -2.31 12.74
N ALA A 203 -15.41 -3.08 13.78
CA ALA A 203 -14.42 -3.93 14.46
C ALA A 203 -13.82 -4.99 13.54
N GLY A 204 -14.64 -5.59 12.68
CA GLY A 204 -14.28 -6.75 11.89
C GLY A 204 -13.61 -7.85 12.73
N SER A 205 -12.70 -8.58 12.10
CA SER A 205 -11.85 -9.58 12.77
C SER A 205 -10.62 -8.97 13.45
N GLN A 206 -10.36 -7.69 13.22
CA GLN A 206 -9.18 -6.96 13.68
C GLN A 206 -9.37 -6.38 15.09
N GLY A 207 -10.62 -6.06 15.45
CA GLY A 207 -10.99 -5.29 16.62
C GLY A 207 -10.59 -3.81 16.51
N PHE A 208 -11.35 -2.92 17.17
CA PHE A 208 -11.10 -1.47 17.13
C PHE A 208 -9.66 -1.11 17.51
N CYS A 209 -9.12 -1.68 18.59
CA CYS A 209 -7.75 -1.39 19.00
C CYS A 209 -6.69 -1.90 18.03
N GLY A 210 -6.94 -3.01 17.31
CA GLY A 210 -6.05 -3.48 16.26
C GLY A 210 -5.99 -2.46 15.11
N LEU A 211 -7.16 -1.98 14.68
CA LEU A 211 -7.28 -0.97 13.63
C LEU A 211 -6.59 0.34 14.03
N ALA A 212 -6.90 0.87 15.22
CA ALA A 212 -6.34 2.13 15.71
C ALA A 212 -4.80 2.06 15.81
N LYS A 213 -4.26 0.95 16.31
CA LYS A 213 -2.80 0.76 16.42
C LYS A 213 -2.13 0.69 15.05
N GLN A 214 -2.75 0.00 14.10
CA GLN A 214 -2.19 -0.19 12.77
C GLN A 214 -2.24 1.10 11.94
N ALA A 215 -3.32 1.87 12.05
CA ALA A 215 -3.52 3.14 11.33
C ALA A 215 -2.37 4.14 11.53
N ARG A 216 -1.65 4.06 12.66
CA ARG A 216 -0.45 4.87 12.97
C ARG A 216 0.69 4.70 11.96
N ASN A 217 0.70 3.63 11.18
CA ASN A 217 1.72 3.35 10.15
C ASN A 217 1.31 3.77 8.74
N HIS A 218 0.04 4.16 8.53
CA HIS A 218 -0.57 4.27 7.20
C HIS A 218 -1.04 5.68 6.85
N GLY A 219 -0.43 6.71 7.43
CA GLY A 219 -0.66 8.09 7.01
C GLY A 219 -1.95 8.73 7.51
N PHE A 220 -2.57 8.17 8.54
CA PHE A 220 -3.70 8.78 9.23
C PHE A 220 -3.19 9.72 10.33
N ALA A 221 -3.47 11.01 10.17
CA ALA A 221 -3.06 12.04 11.11
C ALA A 221 -4.09 12.22 12.24
N GLU A 222 -5.34 11.83 12.02
CA GLU A 222 -6.36 11.73 13.07
C GLU A 222 -6.70 10.26 13.31
N ILE A 223 -6.66 9.81 14.56
CA ILE A 223 -7.06 8.45 14.95
C ILE A 223 -7.81 8.58 16.27
N LEU A 224 -9.10 8.26 16.26
CA LEU A 224 -9.95 8.24 17.45
C LEU A 224 -10.54 6.85 17.61
N GLY A 225 -10.61 6.36 18.84
CA GLY A 225 -11.11 5.02 19.10
C GLY A 225 -11.42 4.80 20.58
N PRO A 226 -11.51 3.52 21.02
CA PRO A 226 -11.94 3.19 22.37
C PRO A 226 -11.16 3.96 23.45
N GLY A 227 -11.91 4.61 24.34
CA GLY A 227 -11.41 5.48 25.39
C GLY A 227 -11.48 6.98 25.07
N TYR A 228 -11.68 7.37 23.80
CA TYR A 228 -12.00 8.75 23.42
C TYR A 228 -13.52 8.96 23.38
N PRO A 229 -14.06 10.09 23.87
CA PRO A 229 -15.50 10.33 23.93
C PRO A 229 -16.20 10.13 22.57
N GLY A 230 -17.27 9.32 22.57
CA GLY A 230 -18.06 9.02 21.36
C GLY A 230 -17.43 8.05 20.37
N HIS A 231 -16.31 7.38 20.70
CA HIS A 231 -15.57 6.52 19.76
C HIS A 231 -15.28 5.12 20.32
N ASN A 232 -16.15 4.58 21.19
CA ASN A 232 -15.98 3.24 21.78
C ASN A 232 -16.47 2.10 20.88
N ASP A 233 -17.30 2.41 19.88
CA ASP A 233 -17.99 1.46 19.01
C ASP A 233 -17.52 1.51 17.54
N HIS A 234 -16.49 2.29 17.26
CA HIS A 234 -15.81 2.36 15.96
C HIS A 234 -14.37 2.86 16.13
N THR A 235 -13.57 2.73 15.08
CA THR A 235 -12.27 3.41 14.97
C THR A 235 -12.36 4.44 13.86
N HIS A 236 -12.23 5.71 14.21
CA HIS A 236 -12.17 6.81 13.27
C HIS A 236 -10.74 7.04 12.81
N VAL A 237 -10.54 7.16 11.51
CA VAL A 237 -9.25 7.52 10.91
C VAL A 237 -9.44 8.66 9.91
N ALA A 238 -8.56 9.66 9.94
CA ALA A 238 -8.62 10.75 8.97
C ALA A 238 -7.27 11.38 8.63
N HIS A 239 -7.24 12.16 7.55
CA HIS A 239 -6.14 13.06 7.24
C HIS A 239 -6.42 14.47 7.77
N ARG A 240 -5.41 15.10 8.38
CA ARG A 240 -5.40 16.50 8.82
C ARG A 240 -3.96 17.02 8.90
N SER A 241 -3.78 18.34 8.94
CA SER A 241 -2.45 18.99 8.93
C SER A 241 -1.63 18.75 10.20
N THR A 242 -2.29 18.58 11.35
CA THR A 242 -1.64 18.32 12.65
C THR A 242 -2.08 16.99 13.19
N ARG A 243 -1.13 16.14 13.58
CA ARG A 243 -1.42 14.82 14.14
C ARG A 243 -2.18 14.92 15.46
N PHE A 244 -3.26 14.16 15.59
CA PHE A 244 -4.08 14.02 16.79
C PHE A 244 -4.55 12.56 16.93
N TRP A 245 -3.97 11.82 17.87
CA TRP A 245 -4.33 10.43 18.12
C TRP A 245 -4.82 10.29 19.57
N SER A 246 -5.95 9.62 19.76
CA SER A 246 -6.49 9.32 21.09
C SER A 246 -7.37 8.08 21.06
N ALA A 247 -6.92 7.02 21.72
CA ALA A 247 -7.71 5.82 21.96
C ALA A 247 -7.14 5.16 23.23
N SER A 248 -7.42 5.77 24.38
CA SER A 248 -6.76 5.45 25.65
C SER A 248 -6.96 3.98 26.07
N SER A 249 -8.12 3.39 25.80
CA SER A 249 -8.38 1.96 26.04
C SER A 249 -7.57 1.04 25.12
N CYS A 250 -7.00 1.59 24.04
CA CYS A 250 -6.08 0.90 23.14
C CYS A 250 -4.60 1.21 23.42
N GLY A 251 -4.29 2.08 24.41
CA GLY A 251 -2.93 2.51 24.70
C GLY A 251 -2.37 3.52 23.68
N ILE A 252 -3.24 4.36 23.11
CA ILE A 252 -2.89 5.49 22.23
C ILE A 252 -3.30 6.80 22.87
#